data_AF-A0A1A8IAF8-F1
#
_entry.id   AF-A0A1A8IAF8-F1
#
_cell.length_a   1.000
_cell.length_b   1.000
_cell.length_c   1.000
_cell.angle_alpha   90.00
_cell.angle_beta   90.00
_cell.angle_gamma   90.00
#
_symmetry.space_group_name_H-M   'P 1'
#
loop_
_entity.id
_entity.type
_entity.pdbx_description
1 polymer ?
#
loop_
_entity_poly.entity_id
_entity_poly.type
_entity_poly.pdbx_seq_one_letter_code
_entity_poly.pdbx_strand_id
1 'polypeptide(L)'
;QGPDTDLEVCTHHPGAPVFHEGYKYWSCCCIKTTDFDAFLDQKGCTTAKHRWIPKQDKKKVACRYDWHQTGNSVVLTIYAKTSNPDSCSIEANQTVVSCQIQFESNKIFRRNFHLWGVINVKQSSVNMVPTKVEITLRKADQVAWGKLEDPNYKPEPEPVEEDFLEIPESYQPDWDINDD
;
A
#
# COMPACT_ATOMS: atom_id res chain seq x y z
N GLN A 1 -9.95 3.38 -27.76
CA GLN A 1 -10.72 4.63 -27.62
C GLN A 1 -9.99 5.51 -26.61
N GLY A 2 -10.17 6.83 -26.70
CA GLY A 2 -9.46 7.82 -25.89
C GLY A 2 -10.40 8.88 -25.33
N PRO A 3 -9.88 9.95 -24.72
CA PRO A 3 -10.68 11.02 -24.12
C PRO A 3 -11.70 11.64 -25.08
N ASP A 4 -11.43 11.60 -26.38
CA ASP A 4 -12.33 12.09 -27.44
C ASP A 4 -13.69 11.36 -27.47
N THR A 5 -13.80 10.21 -26.80
CA THR A 5 -15.03 9.40 -26.71
C THR A 5 -15.79 9.60 -25.39
N ASP A 6 -15.45 10.61 -24.59
CA ASP A 6 -16.15 10.92 -23.32
C ASP A 6 -17.65 11.22 -23.50
N LEU A 7 -18.02 11.71 -24.68
CA LEU A 7 -19.40 12.00 -25.06
C LEU A 7 -20.12 10.77 -25.64
N GLU A 8 -19.39 9.70 -25.96
CA GLU A 8 -19.98 8.48 -26.48
C GLU A 8 -20.61 7.65 -25.36
N VAL A 9 -21.63 6.91 -25.77
CA VAL A 9 -22.42 6.06 -24.89
C VAL A 9 -21.70 4.71 -24.73
N CYS A 10 -21.18 4.42 -23.53
CA CYS A 10 -20.50 3.18 -23.20
C CYS A 10 -21.52 2.05 -22.98
N THR A 11 -21.49 0.99 -23.80
CA THR A 11 -22.28 -0.22 -23.56
C THR A 11 -21.38 -1.32 -22.99
N HIS A 12 -21.67 -1.77 -21.78
CA HIS A 12 -20.83 -2.73 -21.06
C HIS A 12 -21.65 -3.70 -20.21
N HIS A 13 -21.01 -4.78 -19.78
CA HIS A 13 -21.54 -5.69 -18.77
C HIS A 13 -21.03 -5.24 -17.39
N PRO A 14 -21.90 -4.84 -16.44
CA PRO A 14 -21.47 -4.49 -15.09
C PRO A 14 -21.11 -5.71 -14.23
N GLY A 15 -21.53 -6.91 -14.67
CA GLY A 15 -21.23 -8.18 -14.02
C GLY A 15 -19.87 -8.73 -14.40
N ALA A 16 -19.38 -9.67 -13.59
CA ALA A 16 -18.12 -10.37 -13.84
C ALA A 16 -18.33 -11.50 -14.87
N PRO A 17 -17.29 -11.88 -15.64
CA PRO A 17 -17.34 -13.06 -16.48
C PRO A 17 -17.35 -14.32 -15.60
N VAL A 18 -18.26 -15.25 -15.88
CA VAL A 18 -18.42 -16.51 -15.14
C VAL A 18 -18.19 -17.68 -16.08
N PHE A 19 -17.31 -18.60 -15.67
CA PHE A 19 -16.99 -19.83 -16.39
C PHE A 19 -17.27 -21.02 -15.46
N HIS A 20 -18.33 -21.78 -15.71
CA HIS A 20 -18.74 -22.89 -14.86
C HIS A 20 -19.34 -24.03 -15.68
N GLU A 21 -18.87 -25.26 -15.46
CA GLU A 21 -19.36 -26.47 -16.14
C GLU A 21 -19.41 -26.35 -17.68
N GLY A 22 -18.42 -25.69 -18.27
CA GLY A 22 -18.33 -25.46 -19.72
C GLY A 22 -19.17 -24.29 -20.24
N TYR A 23 -20.06 -23.73 -19.42
CA TYR A 23 -20.79 -22.50 -19.73
C TYR A 23 -19.96 -21.25 -19.43
N LYS A 24 -20.21 -20.21 -20.22
CA LYS A 24 -19.61 -18.88 -20.17
C LYS A 24 -20.72 -17.85 -20.22
N TYR A 25 -20.73 -16.91 -19.28
CA TYR A 25 -21.75 -15.86 -19.21
C TYR A 25 -21.30 -14.68 -18.36
N TRP A 26 -21.96 -13.54 -18.50
CA TRP A 26 -21.77 -12.39 -17.62
C TRP A 26 -22.74 -12.49 -16.44
N SER A 27 -22.28 -12.29 -15.20
CA SER A 27 -23.16 -12.42 -14.01
C SER A 27 -24.33 -11.42 -13.98
N CYS A 28 -24.28 -10.37 -14.80
CA CYS A 28 -25.33 -9.36 -14.94
C CYS A 28 -26.40 -9.69 -15.98
N CYS A 29 -26.22 -10.72 -16.81
CA CYS A 29 -27.23 -11.11 -17.80
C CYS A 29 -27.36 -12.64 -17.89
N CYS A 30 -28.52 -13.14 -18.32
CA CYS A 30 -28.81 -14.57 -18.30
C CYS A 30 -28.32 -15.33 -19.55
N ILE A 31 -27.52 -14.69 -20.40
CA ILE A 31 -27.09 -15.26 -21.69
C ILE A 31 -25.92 -16.22 -21.44
N LYS A 32 -26.17 -17.51 -21.59
CA LYS A 32 -25.16 -18.57 -21.43
C LYS A 32 -24.75 -19.13 -22.79
N THR A 33 -23.46 -19.28 -22.99
CA THR A 33 -22.87 -19.91 -24.17
C THR A 33 -21.80 -20.91 -23.76
N THR A 34 -21.61 -21.96 -24.55
CA THR A 34 -20.46 -22.86 -24.40
C THR A 34 -19.28 -22.43 -25.27
N ASP A 35 -19.55 -21.64 -26.31
CA ASP A 35 -18.55 -21.10 -27.24
C ASP A 35 -17.92 -19.80 -26.70
N PHE A 36 -16.60 -19.66 -26.84
CA PHE A 36 -15.85 -18.53 -26.28
C PHE A 36 -15.97 -17.27 -27.15
N ASP A 37 -15.99 -17.41 -28.47
CA ASP A 37 -16.12 -16.27 -29.37
C ASP A 37 -17.52 -15.65 -29.23
N ALA A 38 -18.55 -16.49 -29.14
CA ALA A 38 -19.91 -16.07 -28.82
C ALA A 38 -20.05 -15.45 -27.42
N PHE A 39 -19.12 -15.68 -26.49
CA PHE A 39 -19.07 -15.01 -25.19
C PHE A 39 -18.44 -13.61 -25.33
N LEU A 40 -17.35 -13.49 -26.09
CA LEU A 40 -16.68 -12.21 -26.35
C LEU A 40 -17.56 -11.24 -27.17
N ASP A 41 -18.36 -11.77 -28.10
CA ASP A 41 -19.26 -10.99 -28.96
C ASP A 41 -20.56 -10.55 -28.26
N GLN A 42 -20.79 -10.94 -26.99
CA GLN A 42 -21.98 -10.50 -26.26
C GLN A 42 -21.94 -8.98 -26.05
N LYS A 43 -22.97 -8.29 -26.53
CA LYS A 43 -23.13 -6.85 -26.33
C LYS A 43 -23.45 -6.55 -24.87
N GLY A 44 -22.81 -5.51 -24.34
CA GLY A 44 -23.05 -5.02 -22.98
C GLY A 44 -24.54 -4.82 -22.68
N CYS A 45 -24.98 -5.28 -21.50
CA CYS A 45 -26.38 -5.17 -21.07
C CYS A 45 -26.69 -3.89 -20.25
N THR A 46 -25.74 -2.97 -20.13
CA THR A 46 -25.95 -1.67 -19.45
C THR A 46 -25.21 -0.55 -20.17
N THR A 47 -25.73 0.67 -20.02
CA THR A 47 -25.24 1.87 -20.68
C THR A 47 -24.74 2.91 -19.66
N ALA A 48 -23.55 3.46 -19.84
CA ALA A 48 -22.96 4.49 -18.98
C ALA A 48 -22.11 5.51 -19.77
N LYS A 49 -21.58 6.52 -19.08
CA LYS A 49 -20.57 7.43 -19.66
C LYS A 49 -19.19 6.79 -19.54
N HIS A 50 -18.33 6.98 -20.54
CA HIS A 50 -16.93 6.58 -20.43
C HIS A 50 -16.24 7.31 -19.27
N ARG A 51 -15.41 6.59 -18.53
CA ARG A 51 -14.51 7.15 -17.53
C ARG A 51 -13.11 6.64 -17.82
N TRP A 52 -12.30 7.44 -18.50
CA TRP A 52 -10.89 7.13 -18.72
C TRP A 52 -10.10 7.37 -17.43
N ILE A 53 -9.95 6.31 -16.65
CA ILE A 53 -8.97 6.30 -15.58
C ILE A 53 -7.66 5.87 -16.24
N PRO A 54 -6.63 6.75 -16.34
CA PRO A 54 -5.32 6.28 -16.74
C PRO A 54 -4.92 5.19 -15.76
N LYS A 55 -4.66 3.97 -16.25
CA LYS A 55 -4.04 2.91 -15.45
C LYS A 55 -2.70 3.44 -14.98
N GLN A 56 -2.67 4.07 -13.80
CA GLN A 56 -1.44 4.27 -13.06
C GLN A 56 -1.08 2.90 -12.49
N ASP A 57 -0.58 2.04 -13.36
CA ASP A 57 -0.03 0.74 -12.98
C ASP A 57 1.26 1.04 -12.20
N LYS A 58 1.08 1.29 -10.90
CA LYS A 58 2.14 1.63 -9.98
C LYS A 58 2.98 0.38 -9.78
N LYS A 59 4.12 0.30 -10.47
CA LYS A 59 4.99 -0.89 -10.42
C LYS A 59 5.78 -0.87 -9.12
N LYS A 60 5.50 -1.83 -8.23
CA LYS A 60 6.34 -2.07 -7.06
C LYS A 60 7.69 -2.57 -7.52
N VAL A 61 8.76 -1.88 -7.14
CA VAL A 61 10.14 -2.19 -7.53
C VAL A 61 11.07 -2.09 -6.33
N ALA A 62 12.12 -2.91 -6.32
CA ALA A 62 13.20 -2.77 -5.37
C ALA A 62 14.14 -1.63 -5.80
N CYS A 63 14.59 -0.82 -4.84
CA CYS A 63 15.64 0.18 -5.03
C CYS A 63 16.95 -0.33 -4.41
N ARG A 64 18.07 0.02 -5.05
CA ARG A 64 19.36 -0.03 -4.36
C ARG A 64 19.34 0.98 -3.22
N TYR A 65 19.87 0.59 -2.07
CA TYR A 65 20.17 1.50 -0.99
C TYR A 65 21.57 1.21 -0.45
N ASP A 66 22.12 2.20 0.22
CA ASP A 66 23.42 2.13 0.89
C ASP A 66 23.30 2.86 2.23
N TRP A 67 24.22 2.59 3.15
CA TRP A 67 24.25 3.32 4.40
C TRP A 67 25.68 3.50 4.88
N HIS A 68 25.90 4.62 5.55
CA HIS A 68 27.13 4.88 6.28
C HIS A 68 26.79 5.55 7.61
N GLN A 69 27.76 5.68 8.49
CA GLN A 69 27.58 6.36 9.76
C GLN A 69 28.69 7.36 10.02
N THR A 70 28.34 8.39 10.77
CA THR A 70 29.29 9.29 11.43
C THR A 70 29.27 8.99 12.93
N GLY A 71 29.97 9.80 13.73
CA GLY A 71 30.00 9.61 15.19
C GLY A 71 28.60 9.53 15.80
N ASN A 72 27.69 10.43 15.41
CA ASN A 72 26.37 10.54 16.04
C ASN A 72 25.17 10.32 15.11
N SER A 73 25.41 10.04 13.83
CA SER A 73 24.32 9.85 12.87
C SER A 73 24.55 8.62 12.01
N VAL A 74 23.45 8.03 11.56
CA VAL A 74 23.41 7.03 10.49
C VAL A 74 22.77 7.70 9.28
N VAL A 75 23.35 7.54 8.10
CA VAL A 75 22.82 8.09 6.85
C VAL A 75 22.41 6.93 5.96
N LEU A 76 21.12 6.80 5.71
CA LEU A 76 20.54 5.83 4.77
C LEU A 76 20.28 6.53 3.44
N THR A 77 20.88 6.03 2.38
CA THR A 77 20.73 6.56 1.02
C THR A 77 19.95 5.58 0.16
N ILE A 78 18.80 6.00 -0.38
CA ILE A 78 17.99 5.22 -1.31
C ILE A 78 18.13 5.81 -2.71
N TYR A 79 18.61 5.01 -3.66
CA TYR A 79 18.81 5.44 -5.04
C TYR A 79 17.50 5.31 -5.83
N ALA A 80 16.78 6.42 -5.93
CA ALA A 80 15.55 6.57 -6.68
C ALA A 80 15.64 7.84 -7.54
N LYS A 81 16.00 7.69 -8.81
CA LYS A 81 16.15 8.83 -9.74
C LYS A 81 14.78 9.42 -10.05
N THR A 82 14.71 10.76 -10.03
CA THR A 82 13.49 11.49 -10.33
C THR A 82 12.36 11.11 -9.37
N SER A 83 12.67 11.12 -8.07
CA SER A 83 11.67 10.96 -7.01
C SER A 83 10.74 12.16 -6.95
N ASN A 84 9.43 11.92 -6.77
CA ASN A 84 8.43 12.97 -6.63
C ASN A 84 8.16 13.25 -5.12
N PRO A 85 8.58 14.41 -4.57
CA PRO A 85 8.43 14.69 -3.14
C PRO A 85 6.96 14.69 -2.68
N ASP A 86 6.01 15.12 -3.51
CA ASP A 86 4.59 15.18 -3.15
C ASP A 86 3.93 13.80 -3.04
N SER A 87 4.55 12.78 -3.66
CA SER A 87 4.07 11.40 -3.68
C SER A 87 4.96 10.44 -2.88
N CYS A 88 5.96 10.96 -2.18
CA CYS A 88 6.82 10.20 -1.27
C CYS A 88 6.39 10.44 0.17
N SER A 89 6.46 9.38 1.00
CA SER A 89 6.30 9.48 2.45
C SER A 89 7.45 8.73 3.12
N ILE A 90 8.09 9.39 4.09
CA ILE A 90 9.12 8.80 4.95
C ILE A 90 8.65 9.00 6.38
N GLU A 91 8.39 7.90 7.06
CA GLU A 91 7.92 7.87 8.44
C GLU A 91 8.94 7.17 9.30
N ALA A 92 9.20 7.67 10.50
CA ALA A 92 10.17 7.07 11.41
C ALA A 92 9.64 7.10 12.84
N ASN A 93 9.87 5.99 13.55
CA ASN A 93 9.79 5.94 15.00
C ASN A 93 11.21 5.71 15.56
N GLN A 94 11.31 5.35 16.84
CA GLN A 94 12.60 5.17 17.52
C GLN A 94 13.47 4.04 16.95
N THR A 95 12.89 3.04 16.30
CA THR A 95 13.60 1.83 15.86
C THR A 95 13.24 1.40 14.44
N VAL A 96 12.32 2.08 13.76
CA VAL A 96 11.85 1.71 12.41
C VAL A 96 11.76 2.95 11.53
N VAL A 97 12.23 2.81 10.29
CA VAL A 97 12.03 3.80 9.21
C VAL A 97 11.24 3.15 8.09
N SER A 98 10.06 3.67 7.82
CA SER A 98 9.16 3.25 6.75
C SER A 98 9.27 4.20 5.57
N CYS A 99 9.66 3.66 4.42
CA CYS A 99 9.87 4.43 3.20
C CYS A 99 8.84 4.05 2.15
N GLN A 100 8.10 5.03 1.63
CA GLN A 100 7.34 4.93 0.40
C GLN A 100 7.84 6.00 -0.57
N ILE A 101 8.53 5.60 -1.63
CA ILE A 101 9.13 6.53 -2.60
C ILE A 101 8.54 6.27 -3.98
N GLN A 102 7.87 7.26 -4.57
CA GLN A 102 7.44 7.24 -5.96
C GLN A 102 8.50 7.91 -6.84
N PHE A 103 8.91 7.23 -7.90
CA PHE A 103 9.97 7.70 -8.81
C PHE A 103 9.68 7.26 -10.25
N GLU A 104 10.34 7.89 -11.24
CA GLU A 104 10.13 7.63 -12.67
C GLU A 104 8.63 7.61 -13.07
N SER A 105 7.86 8.54 -12.49
CA SER A 105 6.40 8.70 -12.65
C SER A 105 5.51 7.58 -12.08
N ASN A 106 5.84 6.31 -12.29
CA ASN A 106 4.96 5.17 -11.95
C ASN A 106 5.61 4.07 -11.10
N LYS A 107 6.90 4.17 -10.76
CA LYS A 107 7.55 3.19 -9.91
C LYS A 107 7.36 3.55 -8.45
N ILE A 108 7.12 2.54 -7.62
CA ILE A 108 7.01 2.70 -6.17
C ILE A 108 7.95 1.75 -5.47
N PHE A 109 8.80 2.31 -4.62
CA PHE A 109 9.58 1.57 -3.64
C PHE A 109 8.90 1.66 -2.28
N ARG A 110 8.59 0.52 -1.66
CA ARG A 110 8.11 0.43 -0.28
C ARG A 110 9.02 -0.49 0.51
N ARG A 111 9.55 -0.02 1.63
CA ARG A 111 10.37 -0.82 2.53
C ARG A 111 10.38 -0.24 3.94
N ASN A 112 10.33 -1.13 4.92
CA ASN A 112 10.59 -0.81 6.32
C ASN A 112 12.02 -1.26 6.67
N PHE A 113 12.77 -0.40 7.34
CA PHE A 113 14.10 -0.67 7.88
C PHE A 113 13.98 -0.76 9.39
N HIS A 114 14.19 -1.96 9.94
CA HIS A 114 14.15 -2.18 11.40
C HIS A 114 15.55 -1.97 11.93
N LEU A 115 15.80 -0.79 12.47
CA LEU A 115 17.11 -0.27 12.82
C LEU A 115 17.76 -1.10 13.92
N TRP A 116 19.10 -1.25 13.83
CA TRP A 116 19.90 -1.95 14.85
C TRP A 116 19.90 -1.23 16.21
N GLY A 117 19.75 0.10 16.20
CA GLY A 117 19.76 0.91 17.41
C GLY A 117 18.66 1.97 17.42
N VAL A 118 18.57 2.66 18.55
CA VAL A 118 17.55 3.69 18.78
C VAL A 118 17.97 5.02 18.17
N ILE A 119 17.02 5.73 17.57
CA ILE A 119 17.20 7.05 17.00
C ILE A 119 16.37 8.13 17.69
N ASN A 120 16.84 9.37 17.62
CA ASN A 120 16.06 10.55 17.96
C ASN A 120 15.36 11.08 16.71
N VAL A 121 14.08 10.74 16.55
CA VAL A 121 13.26 11.11 15.38
C VAL A 121 13.23 12.62 15.16
N LYS A 122 13.10 13.42 16.23
CA LYS A 122 12.98 14.88 16.15
C LYS A 122 14.26 15.56 15.63
N GLN A 123 15.41 14.92 15.81
CA GLN A 123 16.71 15.41 15.34
C GLN A 123 17.16 14.73 14.04
N SER A 124 16.33 13.83 13.50
CA SER A 124 16.55 13.16 12.22
C SER A 124 15.93 13.99 11.09
N SER A 125 16.44 13.84 9.87
CA SER A 125 15.99 14.62 8.72
C SER A 125 16.04 13.82 7.42
N VAL A 126 15.28 14.27 6.44
CA VAL A 126 15.25 13.71 5.09
C VAL A 126 15.63 14.80 4.10
N ASN A 127 16.50 14.46 3.17
CA ASN A 127 16.89 15.28 2.04
C ASN A 127 16.62 14.53 0.74
N MET A 128 15.73 15.06 -0.10
CA MET A 128 15.43 14.48 -1.41
C MET A 128 16.14 15.26 -2.49
N VAL A 129 17.00 14.59 -3.26
CA VAL A 129 17.69 15.17 -4.41
C VAL A 129 17.35 14.38 -5.68
N PRO A 130 17.57 14.92 -6.89
CA PRO A 130 17.11 14.28 -8.13
C PRO A 130 17.59 12.84 -8.35
N THR A 131 18.69 12.43 -7.74
CA THR A 131 19.30 11.10 -7.93
C THR A 131 19.04 10.13 -6.78
N LYS A 132 18.64 10.61 -5.61
CA LYS A 132 18.56 9.82 -4.37
C LYS A 132 17.75 10.50 -3.28
N VAL A 133 17.27 9.70 -2.34
CA VAL A 133 16.69 10.15 -1.07
C VAL A 133 17.67 9.81 0.04
N GLU A 134 18.11 10.82 0.78
CA GLU A 134 19.04 10.69 1.91
C GLU A 134 18.28 10.90 3.22
N ILE A 135 18.33 9.91 4.10
CA ILE A 135 17.67 9.90 5.40
C ILE A 135 18.77 9.93 6.46
N THR A 136 18.94 11.07 7.13
CA THR A 136 19.90 11.23 8.21
C THR A 136 19.21 10.96 9.54
N LEU A 137 19.56 9.86 10.17
CA LEU A 137 19.02 9.41 11.44
C LEU A 137 19.98 9.78 12.57
N ARG A 138 19.52 10.57 13.54
CA ARG A 138 20.29 10.91 14.73
C ARG A 138 20.27 9.74 15.70
N LYS A 139 21.42 9.18 16.06
CA LYS A 139 21.49 8.12 17.06
C LYS A 139 21.09 8.65 18.44
N ALA A 140 20.39 7.84 19.23
CA ALA A 140 20.11 8.16 20.63
C ALA A 140 21.37 8.02 21.50
N ASP A 141 22.16 6.98 21.23
CA ASP A 141 23.42 6.70 21.89
C ASP A 141 24.60 6.85 20.92
N GLN A 142 25.76 7.32 21.41
CA GLN A 142 26.96 7.53 20.59
C GLN A 142 27.70 6.23 20.24
N VAL A 143 26.97 5.13 20.10
CA VAL A 143 27.50 3.80 19.80
C VAL A 143 27.66 3.63 18.28
N ALA A 144 28.76 3.00 17.87
CA ALA A 144 28.96 2.60 16.48
C ALA A 144 28.06 1.42 16.13
N TRP A 145 27.29 1.54 15.05
CA TRP A 145 26.39 0.48 14.60
C TRP A 145 27.16 -0.53 13.75
N GLY A 146 27.12 -1.80 14.10
CA GLY A 146 27.75 -2.86 13.29
C GLY A 146 26.94 -3.20 12.02
N LYS A 147 25.63 -2.91 12.02
CA LYS A 147 24.70 -3.13 10.92
C LYS A 147 23.67 -2.01 10.90
N LEU A 148 23.03 -1.78 9.76
CA LEU A 148 21.88 -0.87 9.67
C LEU A 148 20.66 -1.46 10.36
N GLU A 149 20.36 -2.73 10.07
CA GLU A 149 19.14 -3.40 10.52
C GLU A 149 19.44 -4.41 11.65
N ASP A 150 18.49 -4.55 12.58
CA ASP A 150 18.58 -5.55 13.66
C ASP A 150 18.47 -6.96 13.07
N PRO A 151 19.52 -7.80 13.18
CA PRO A 151 19.48 -9.18 12.68
C PRO A 151 18.47 -10.08 13.40
N ASN A 152 17.99 -9.69 14.58
CA ASN A 152 17.06 -10.47 15.39
C ASN A 152 15.60 -10.05 15.18
N TYR A 153 15.34 -8.99 14.41
CA TYR A 153 13.98 -8.57 14.13
C TYR A 153 13.22 -9.67 13.40
N LYS A 154 12.14 -10.16 14.02
CA LYS A 154 11.14 -11.03 13.41
C LYS A 154 9.84 -10.23 13.33
N PRO A 155 9.20 -10.13 12.15
CA PRO A 155 7.88 -9.52 12.07
C PRO A 155 6.94 -10.28 13.01
N GLU A 156 6.32 -9.54 13.94
CA GLU A 156 5.24 -10.10 14.77
C GLU A 156 4.11 -10.54 13.82
N PRO A 157 3.55 -11.75 13.98
CA PRO A 157 2.41 -12.17 13.17
C PRO A 157 1.27 -11.17 13.34
N GLU A 158 0.71 -10.70 12.21
CA GLU A 158 -0.46 -9.81 12.25
C GLU A 158 -1.57 -10.47 13.08
N PRO A 159 -2.21 -9.74 14.01
CA PRO A 159 -3.31 -10.29 14.79
C PRO A 159 -4.38 -10.77 13.81
N VAL A 160 -4.65 -12.07 13.84
CA VAL A 160 -5.78 -12.66 13.13
C VAL A 160 -7.00 -11.97 13.73
N GLU A 161 -7.78 -11.28 12.91
CA GLU A 161 -9.07 -10.74 13.33
C GLU A 161 -9.92 -11.94 13.79
N GLU A 162 -9.97 -12.19 15.10
CA GLU A 162 -10.93 -13.10 15.68
C GLU A 162 -12.31 -12.46 15.48
N ASP A 163 -13.06 -13.06 14.57
CA ASP A 163 -14.47 -12.78 14.32
C ASP A 163 -15.19 -12.75 15.69
N PHE A 164 -15.59 -11.56 16.11
CA PHE A 164 -16.35 -11.34 17.34
C PHE A 164 -17.70 -12.05 17.19
N LEU A 165 -17.74 -13.32 17.60
CA LEU A 165 -18.99 -14.03 17.82
C LEU A 165 -19.82 -13.24 18.83
N GLU A 166 -21.06 -13.00 18.41
CA GLU A 166 -22.13 -12.25 19.06
C GLU A 166 -22.13 -12.38 20.60
N ILE A 167 -22.02 -11.23 21.27
CA ILE A 167 -22.36 -11.12 22.69
C ILE A 167 -23.89 -11.06 22.77
N PRO A 168 -24.59 -12.02 23.40
CA PRO A 168 -26.02 -11.88 23.66
C PRO A 168 -26.23 -10.79 24.70
N GLU A 169 -27.01 -9.80 24.32
CA GLU A 169 -27.50 -8.71 25.16
C GLU A 169 -28.35 -9.26 26.31
N SER A 170 -27.81 -9.32 27.53
CA SER A 170 -28.58 -9.18 28.78
C SER A 170 -27.68 -9.39 30.01
N TYR A 171 -27.13 -8.31 30.55
CA TYR A 171 -27.06 -8.15 32.00
C TYR A 171 -26.86 -6.65 32.31
N GLN A 172 -27.94 -5.97 32.68
CA GLN A 172 -27.84 -4.67 33.35
C GLN A 172 -27.69 -4.93 34.85
N PRO A 173 -26.61 -4.49 35.51
CA PRO A 173 -26.56 -4.48 36.96
C PRO A 173 -27.34 -3.27 37.47
N ASP A 174 -28.42 -3.56 38.18
CA ASP A 174 -29.28 -2.60 38.89
C ASP A 174 -28.48 -1.97 40.04
N TRP A 175 -28.30 -0.66 40.00
CA TRP A 175 -27.64 0.11 41.05
C TRP A 175 -28.69 0.69 41.98
N ASP A 176 -29.31 -0.13 42.82
CA ASP A 176 -30.13 0.39 43.91
C ASP A 176 -29.23 1.06 44.95
N ILE A 177 -29.32 2.39 44.97
CA ILE A 177 -28.75 3.28 45.97
C ILE A 177 -29.62 3.15 47.22
N ASN A 178 -29.07 2.58 48.30
CA ASN A 178 -29.70 2.65 49.62
C ASN A 178 -29.51 4.06 50.21
N ASP A 179 -30.63 4.75 50.45
CA ASP A 179 -30.77 5.93 51.31
C ASP A 179 -31.56 5.50 52.56
N ASP A 180 -30.84 5.20 53.65
CA ASP A 180 -31.22 5.38 55.09
C ASP A 180 -30.00 5.07 55.98
#